data_AF-A0A5K1EAZ8-F1
#
_entry.id   AF-A0A5K1EAZ8-F1
#
_cell.length_a   1.000
_cell.length_b   1.000
_cell.length_c   1.000
_cell.angle_alpha   90.00
_cell.angle_beta   90.00
_cell.angle_gamma   90.00
#
_symmetry.space_group_name_H-M   'P 1'
#
loop_
_entity.id
_entity.type
_entity.pdbx_description
1 polymer ?
#
loop_
_entity_poly.entity_id
_entity_poly.type
_entity_poly.pdbx_seq_one_letter_code
_entity_poly.pdbx_strand_id
1 'polypeptide(L)' 'DKDTVPNAVRGIVDVRDVAEALVLVYEKQEASGRYLCSAHCVRTCELVDILKRMYPNYKYPK' A
#
# COMPACT_ATOMS: atom_id res chain seq x y z
N ASP A 1 5.10 7.78 -25.13
CA ASP A 1 5.32 8.35 -23.78
C ASP A 1 4.06 8.38 -22.90
N LYS A 2 3.26 7.30 -22.87
CA LYS A 2 2.03 7.21 -22.04
C LYS A 2 2.04 6.11 -20.96
N ASP A 3 3.12 5.33 -20.88
CA ASP A 3 3.21 4.14 -20.00
C ASP A 3 4.34 4.21 -18.97
N THR A 4 4.72 5.42 -18.51
CA THR A 4 5.71 5.60 -17.45
C THR A 4 5.02 5.91 -16.12
N VAL A 5 5.30 5.09 -15.10
CA VAL A 5 4.80 5.30 -13.75
C VAL A 5 5.87 6.04 -12.94
N PRO A 6 5.55 7.15 -12.25
CA PRO A 6 6.53 7.88 -11.44
C PRO A 6 7.17 6.99 -10.39
N ASN A 7 8.51 6.99 -10.32
CA ASN A 7 9.26 6.23 -9.32
C ASN A 7 9.23 6.91 -7.94
N ALA A 8 8.06 6.93 -7.32
CA ALA A 8 7.79 7.59 -6.04
C ALA A 8 7.54 6.58 -4.93
N VAL A 9 7.69 7.04 -3.68
CA VAL A 9 7.32 6.30 -2.48
C VAL A 9 5.80 6.35 -2.30
N ARG A 10 5.21 5.22 -1.93
CA ARG A 10 3.78 5.03 -1.70
C ARG A 10 3.57 4.37 -0.34
N GLY A 11 2.63 4.90 0.45
CA GLY A 11 2.07 4.18 1.59
C GLY A 11 1.13 3.09 1.08
N ILE A 12 1.31 1.86 1.55
CA ILE A 12 0.50 0.70 1.19
C ILE A 12 0.07 0.01 2.50
N VAL A 13 -1.18 -0.44 2.53
CA VAL A 13 -1.77 -1.21 3.62
C VAL A 13 -2.70 -2.26 3.02
N ASP A 14 -2.75 -3.44 3.63
CA ASP A 14 -3.71 -4.48 3.24
C ASP A 14 -5.12 -4.00 3.59
N VAL A 15 -6.09 -4.22 2.70
CA VAL A 15 -7.47 -3.77 2.92
C VAL A 15 -8.11 -4.44 4.16
N ARG A 16 -7.66 -5.64 4.55
CA ARG A 16 -8.13 -6.32 5.76
C ARG A 16 -7.66 -5.60 7.01
N ASP A 17 -6.40 -5.17 7.04
CA ASP A 17 -5.86 -4.38 8.14
C ASP A 17 -6.59 -3.05 8.28
N VAL A 18 -7.01 -2.42 7.17
CA VAL A 18 -7.84 -1.21 7.21
C VAL A 18 -9.20 -1.51 7.83
N ALA A 19 -9.87 -2.59 7.43
CA ALA A 19 -11.16 -2.98 7.99
C ALA A 19 -11.06 -3.26 9.51
N GLU A 20 -10.03 -3.99 9.92
CA GLU A 20 -9.76 -4.27 11.34
C GLU A 20 -9.43 -2.99 12.12
N ALA A 21 -8.63 -2.09 11.54
CA ALA A 21 -8.33 -0.80 12.14
C ALA A 21 -9.59 0.05 12.33
N LEU A 22 -10.52 0.04 11.37
CA LEU A 22 -11.81 0.74 11.48
C LEU A 22 -12.67 0.19 12.61
N VAL A 23 -12.75 -1.14 12.76
CA VAL A 23 -13.46 -1.77 13.88
C VAL A 23 -12.80 -1.38 15.20
N LEU A 24 -11.47 -1.46 15.29
CA LEU A 24 -10.73 -1.14 16.49
C LEU A 24 -10.95 0.31 16.95
N VAL A 25 -10.86 1.29 16.05
CA VAL A 25 -11.07 2.70 16.42
C VAL A 25 -12.54 3.00 16.75
N TYR A 26 -13.49 2.23 16.23
CA TYR A 26 -14.89 2.35 16.58
C TYR A 26 -15.18 1.82 17.99
N GLU A 27 -14.58 0.68 18.36
CA GLU A 27 -14.84 0.01 19.64
C GLU A 27 -14.12 0.66 20.83
N LYS A 28 -13.01 1.38 20.59
CA LYS A 28 -12.21 2.03 21.64
C LYS A 28 -12.80 3.41 22.00
N GLN A 29 -13.37 3.52 23.19
CA GLN A 29 -14.00 4.78 23.66
C GLN A 29 -13.01 5.95 23.76
N GLU A 30 -11.73 5.68 23.99
CA GLU A 30 -10.68 6.70 24.06
C GLU A 30 -10.15 7.12 22.68
N ALA A 31 -10.54 6.44 21.61
CA ALA A 31 -10.09 6.76 20.27
C ALA A 31 -10.63 8.12 19.82
N SER A 32 -9.74 8.99 19.33
CA SER A 32 -10.11 10.32 18.87
C SER A 32 -9.10 10.86 17.87
N GLY A 33 -9.56 11.81 17.05
CA GLY A 33 -8.72 12.47 16.05
C GLY A 33 -8.54 11.64 14.77
N ARG A 34 -7.33 11.68 14.19
CA ARG A 34 -7.01 11.07 12.91
C ARG A 34 -5.90 10.04 13.08
N TYR A 35 -6.08 8.86 12.49
CA TYR A 35 -5.10 7.78 12.50
C TYR A 35 -4.53 7.56 11.09
N LEU A 36 -3.21 7.56 10.95
CA LEU A 36 -2.55 7.16 9.70
C LEU A 36 -2.55 5.62 9.62
N CYS A 37 -3.30 5.07 8.68
CA CYS A 37 -3.35 3.63 8.43
C CYS A 37 -2.46 3.28 7.22
N SER A 38 -1.17 3.03 7.46
CA SER A 38 -0.20 2.64 6.45
C SER A 38 0.79 1.64 7.06
N ALA A 39 0.96 0.47 6.44
CA ALA A 39 1.86 -0.56 6.94
C ALA A 39 3.27 -0.46 6.34
N HIS A 40 3.36 -0.14 5.05
CA HIS A 40 4.62 -0.10 4.32
C HIS A 40 4.75 1.18 3.48
N CYS A 41 5.95 1.75 3.46
CA CYS A 41 6.33 2.80 2.53
C CYS A 41 7.24 2.18 1.46
N VAL A 42 6.72 1.95 0.26
CA VAL A 42 7.43 1.22 -0.80
C VAL A 42 7.65 2.13 -1.99
N ARG A 43 8.85 2.11 -2.56
CA ARG A 43 9.12 2.80 -3.82
C ARG A 43 8.56 2.00 -4.99
N THR A 44 8.03 2.67 -5.99
CA THR A 44 7.37 2.02 -7.15
C THR A 44 8.26 0.94 -7.81
N CYS A 45 9.56 1.18 -7.96
CA CYS A 45 10.48 0.15 -8.51
C CYS A 45 10.59 -1.10 -7.61
N GLU A 46 10.63 -0.94 -6.28
CA GLU A 46 10.69 -2.05 -5.33
C GLU A 46 9.41 -2.88 -5.37
N LEU A 47 8.26 -2.22 -5.51
CA LEU A 47 6.97 -2.89 -5.71
C LEU A 47 6.97 -3.71 -7.01
N VAL A 48 7.48 -3.14 -8.10
CA VAL A 48 7.61 -3.85 -9.38
C VAL A 48 8.53 -5.07 -9.25
N ASP A 49 9.63 -4.98 -8.49
CA ASP A 49 10.52 -6.12 -8.28
C ASP A 49 9.85 -7.25 -7.49
N ILE A 50 9.05 -6.92 -6.47
CA ILE A 50 8.22 -7.88 -5.75
C ILE A 50 7.22 -8.54 -6.71
N LEU A 51 6.52 -7.74 -7.52
CA LEU A 51 5.55 -8.25 -8.49
C LEU A 51 6.20 -9.17 -9.53
N LYS A 52 7.38 -8.82 -10.06
CA LYS A 52 8.13 -9.66 -11.02
C LYS A 52 8.50 -11.02 -10.45
N ARG A 53 8.83 -11.10 -9.15
CA ARG A 53 9.12 -12.38 -8.49
C ARG A 53 7.90 -13.29 -8.40
N MET A 54 6.71 -12.71 -8.19
CA MET A 54 5.45 -13.45 -8.07
C MET A 54 4.80 -13.74 -9.43
N TYR A 55 4.93 -12.82 -10.38
CA TYR A 55 4.22 -12.83 -11.66
C TYR A 55 5.16 -12.51 -12.83
N PRO A 56 6.20 -13.33 -13.09
CA PRO A 56 7.31 -12.99 -13.99
C PRO A 56 6.89 -12.74 -15.45
N ASN A 57 5.74 -13.28 -15.87
CA ASN A 57 5.31 -13.26 -17.27
C ASN A 57 4.44 -12.03 -17.64
N TYR A 58 4.30 -11.06 -16.74
CA TYR A 58 3.55 -9.82 -17.01
C TYR A 58 4.44 -8.73 -17.60
N LYS A 59 3.82 -7.81 -18.35
CA LYS A 59 4.47 -6.59 -18.82
C LYS A 59 4.47 -5.56 -17.69
N TYR A 60 5.66 -5.13 -17.28
CA TYR A 60 5.84 -4.10 -16.27
C TYR A 60 6.27 -2.78 -16.91
N PRO A 61 5.88 -1.63 -16.32
CA PRO A 61 6.37 -0.33 -16.75
C PRO A 61 7.90 -0.24 -16.58
N LYS A 62 8.53 0.55 -17.45
CA LYS A 62 9.97 0.85 -17.40
C LYS A 62 10.25 2.02 -16.48
#